data_AF-A0A0G0L9B4-F1
#
_entry.id   AF-A0A0G0L9B4-F1
#
_cell.length_a   1.000
_cell.length_b   1.000
_cell.length_c   1.000
_cell.angle_alpha   90.00
_cell.angle_beta   90.00
_cell.angle_gamma   90.00
#
_symmetry.space_group_name_H-M   'P 1'
#
loop_
_entity.id
_entity.type
_entity.pdbx_description
1 polymer ?
#
loop_
_entity_poly.entity_id
_entity_poly.type
_entity_poly.pdbx_seq_one_letter_code
_entity_poly.pdbx_strand_id
1 'polypeptide(L)'
;MPDLSSPVVSAGGIYKRYANSLKKLGIDKFLDFLYHIPFRYEDYSIVSNVGNLQEGETVTIRGNISDLKNQYTRRFRTLQKAKIADKTGAIDVIWFNQPFLLKTFKTGDSISISGKVERQVNDFILKSPDYEMDGEELIHTGRLVPIYPETRGVSSRKK
;
A
#
# COMPACT_ATOMS: atom_id res chain seq x y z
N MET A 1 10.43 -28.57 18.48
CA MET A 1 10.16 -27.42 17.58
C MET A 1 9.47 -27.94 16.34
N PRO A 2 8.54 -27.19 15.72
CA PRO A 2 7.96 -27.59 14.44
C PRO A 2 9.04 -27.64 13.37
N ASP A 3 8.97 -28.66 12.52
CA ASP A 3 9.86 -28.88 11.36
C ASP A 3 9.11 -28.54 10.05
N LEU A 4 9.81 -28.49 8.91
CA LEU A 4 9.23 -28.10 7.60
C LEU A 4 8.00 -28.93 7.19
N SER A 5 7.97 -30.20 7.61
CA SER A 5 6.87 -31.13 7.35
C SER A 5 5.66 -30.93 8.27
N SER A 6 5.82 -30.15 9.34
CA SER A 6 4.77 -29.94 10.35
C SER A 6 3.63 -29.09 9.78
N PRO A 7 2.37 -29.35 10.17
CA PRO A 7 1.24 -28.53 9.79
C PRO A 7 1.39 -27.10 10.31
N VAL A 8 1.03 -26.10 9.50
CA VAL A 8 1.21 -24.68 9.85
C VAL A 8 0.51 -24.30 11.18
N VAL A 9 -0.62 -24.95 11.45
CA VAL A 9 -1.44 -24.82 12.67
C VAL A 9 -0.66 -25.12 13.95
N SER A 10 0.44 -25.87 13.89
CA SER A 10 1.23 -26.25 15.06
C SER A 10 2.20 -25.17 15.55
N ALA A 11 2.49 -24.12 14.78
CA ALA A 11 3.45 -23.08 15.19
C ALA A 11 2.87 -21.98 16.10
N GLY A 12 1.56 -21.94 16.34
CA GLY A 12 0.98 -21.00 17.31
C GLY A 12 -0.41 -20.47 16.95
N GLY A 13 -0.98 -19.67 17.84
CA GLY A 13 -2.36 -19.19 17.75
C GLY A 13 -2.68 -18.36 16.50
N ILE A 14 -1.71 -17.61 15.98
CA ILE A 14 -1.86 -16.83 14.75
C ILE A 14 -2.12 -17.77 13.56
N TYR A 15 -1.32 -18.83 13.43
CA TYR A 15 -1.48 -19.80 12.35
C TYR A 15 -2.79 -20.57 12.44
N LYS A 16 -3.27 -20.87 13.66
CA LYS A 16 -4.61 -21.46 13.86
C LYS A 16 -5.71 -20.52 13.36
N ARG A 17 -5.59 -19.21 13.62
CA ARG A 17 -6.55 -18.20 13.17
C ARG A 17 -6.62 -18.10 11.64
N TYR A 18 -5.49 -18.23 10.96
CA TYR A 18 -5.40 -18.14 9.50
C TYR A 18 -5.52 -19.48 8.77
N ALA A 19 -5.67 -20.60 9.49
CA ALA A 19 -5.62 -21.95 8.92
C ALA A 19 -6.56 -22.14 7.71
N ASN A 20 -7.81 -21.68 7.81
CA ASN A 20 -8.78 -21.80 6.72
C ASN A 20 -8.41 -20.96 5.49
N SER A 21 -7.80 -19.80 5.69
CA SER A 21 -7.34 -18.94 4.59
C SER A 21 -6.07 -19.51 3.95
N LEU A 22 -5.11 -19.96 4.77
CA LEU A 22 -3.87 -20.60 4.28
C LEU A 22 -4.16 -21.87 3.49
N LYS A 23 -5.09 -22.70 3.95
CA LYS A 23 -5.52 -23.89 3.22
C LYS A 23 -6.11 -23.59 1.84
N LYS A 24 -6.83 -22.46 1.69
CA LYS A 24 -7.33 -22.01 0.38
C LYS A 24 -6.21 -21.58 -0.56
N LEU A 25 -5.05 -21.19 -0.03
CA LEU A 25 -3.85 -20.88 -0.78
C LEU A 25 -2.99 -22.13 -1.05
N GLY A 26 -3.45 -23.32 -0.66
CA GLY A 26 -2.69 -24.57 -0.77
C GLY A 26 -1.56 -24.69 0.25
N ILE A 27 -1.61 -23.93 1.35
CA ILE A 27 -0.58 -23.91 2.39
C ILE A 27 -1.09 -24.73 3.59
N ASP A 28 -0.62 -25.98 3.72
CA ASP A 28 -0.96 -26.89 4.81
C ASP A 28 0.24 -27.12 5.76
N LYS A 29 1.47 -27.12 5.23
CA LYS A 29 2.74 -27.33 5.95
C LYS A 29 3.67 -26.12 5.85
N PHE A 30 4.68 -26.05 6.73
CA PHE A 30 5.67 -24.97 6.66
C PHE A 30 6.45 -24.96 5.35
N LEU A 31 6.71 -26.15 4.78
CA LEU A 31 7.32 -26.29 3.47
C LEU A 31 6.55 -25.56 2.36
N ASP A 32 5.22 -25.51 2.44
CA ASP A 32 4.38 -24.92 1.40
C ASP A 32 4.57 -23.39 1.32
N PHE A 33 5.00 -22.74 2.40
CA PHE A 33 5.37 -21.31 2.36
C PHE A 33 6.58 -21.04 1.47
N LEU A 34 7.53 -21.96 1.39
CA LEU A 34 8.72 -21.81 0.53
C LEU A 34 8.35 -21.87 -0.96
N TYR A 35 7.25 -22.55 -1.29
CA TYR A 35 6.71 -22.66 -2.64
C TYR A 35 5.61 -21.65 -2.95
N HIS A 36 5.18 -20.87 -1.96
CA HIS A 36 4.23 -19.79 -2.16
C HIS A 36 4.94 -18.57 -2.74
N ILE A 37 5.33 -18.65 -4.00
CA ILE A 37 6.08 -17.61 -4.71
C ILE A 37 5.16 -16.46 -5.17
N PRO A 38 5.70 -15.24 -5.31
CA PRO A 38 4.94 -14.13 -5.87
C PRO A 38 4.65 -14.36 -7.35
N PHE A 39 3.45 -13.98 -7.80
CA PHE A 39 3.05 -14.13 -9.21
C PHE A 39 3.33 -12.87 -10.04
N ARG A 40 3.54 -11.72 -9.39
CA ARG A 40 3.98 -10.48 -10.03
C ARG A 40 4.80 -9.62 -9.06
N TYR A 41 5.51 -8.64 -9.62
CA TYR A 41 6.20 -7.61 -8.86
C TYR A 41 5.65 -6.25 -9.29
N GLU A 42 5.38 -5.39 -8.31
CA GLU A 42 5.07 -3.98 -8.56
C GLU A 42 6.37 -3.18 -8.42
N ASP A 43 6.72 -2.43 -9.47
CA ASP A 43 7.93 -1.62 -9.47
C ASP A 43 7.65 -0.23 -8.94
N TYR A 44 8.05 -0.02 -7.68
CA TYR A 44 8.04 1.29 -7.02
C TYR A 44 9.45 1.84 -6.83
N SER A 45 10.44 1.29 -7.52
CA SER A 45 11.87 1.65 -7.35
C SER A 45 12.18 3.07 -7.81
N ILE A 46 11.35 3.63 -8.70
CA ILE A 46 11.52 4.99 -9.21
C ILE A 46 11.05 5.97 -8.14
N VAL A 47 12.00 6.63 -7.49
CA VAL A 47 11.71 7.75 -6.57
C VAL A 47 11.85 9.05 -7.35
N SER A 48 10.77 9.82 -7.44
CA SER A 48 10.73 11.08 -8.18
C SER A 48 10.21 12.22 -7.31
N ASN A 49 10.65 13.43 -7.62
CA ASN A 49 10.17 14.65 -7.00
C ASN A 49 8.90 15.13 -7.73
N VAL A 50 8.04 15.87 -7.02
CA VAL A 50 6.75 16.32 -7.57
C VAL A 50 6.90 17.17 -8.84
N GLY A 51 7.95 17.98 -8.94
CA GLY A 51 8.18 18.84 -10.10
C GLY A 51 8.57 18.10 -11.38
N ASN A 52 8.98 16.82 -11.30
CA ASN A 52 9.48 16.04 -12.44
C ASN A 52 8.50 14.96 -12.89
N LEU A 53 7.27 14.96 -12.38
CA LEU A 53 6.28 13.93 -12.66
C LEU A 53 5.83 13.99 -14.12
N GLN A 54 5.61 12.81 -14.69
CA GLN A 54 5.06 12.62 -16.03
C GLN A 54 3.73 11.88 -15.95
N GLU A 55 2.84 12.14 -16.90
CA GLU A 55 1.57 11.41 -16.95
C GLU A 55 1.80 9.95 -17.33
N GLY A 56 1.19 9.03 -16.58
CA GLY A 56 1.16 7.60 -16.91
C GLY A 56 2.28 6.77 -16.28
N GLU A 57 3.29 7.38 -15.67
CA GLU A 57 4.34 6.67 -14.94
C GLU A 57 3.88 6.23 -13.55
N THR A 58 4.50 5.17 -13.04
CA THR A 58 4.34 4.72 -11.65
C THR A 58 5.59 5.15 -10.90
N VAL A 59 5.43 6.01 -9.89
CA VAL A 59 6.56 6.56 -9.13
C VAL A 59 6.26 6.58 -7.64
N THR A 60 7.33 6.65 -6.87
CA THR A 60 7.33 6.90 -5.43
C THR A 60 7.72 8.35 -5.17
N ILE A 61 6.91 9.07 -4.42
CA ILE A 61 7.13 10.45 -4.02
C ILE A 61 7.30 10.47 -2.49
N ARG A 62 8.30 11.19 -2.00
CA ARG A 62 8.47 11.45 -0.57
C ARG A 62 8.21 12.93 -0.30
N GLY A 63 7.39 13.21 0.70
CA GLY A 63 7.06 14.58 1.05
C GLY A 63 6.21 14.66 2.30
N ASN A 64 5.74 15.86 2.61
CA ASN A 64 4.95 16.12 3.79
C ASN A 64 3.48 16.35 3.43
N ILE A 65 2.58 15.90 4.29
CA ILE A 65 1.14 16.17 4.14
C ILE A 65 0.88 17.64 4.46
N SER A 66 0.51 18.43 3.45
CA SER A 66 0.26 19.87 3.59
C SER A 66 -1.21 20.19 3.87
N ASP A 67 -2.14 19.39 3.36
CA ASP A 67 -3.58 19.54 3.56
C ASP A 67 -4.25 18.17 3.54
N LEU A 68 -5.32 18.00 4.30
CA LEU A 68 -6.06 16.75 4.42
C LEU A 68 -7.55 17.04 4.61
N LYS A 69 -8.38 16.54 3.70
CA LYS A 69 -9.82 16.83 3.66
C LYS A 69 -10.65 15.59 3.34
N ASN A 70 -11.81 15.51 3.98
CA ASN A 70 -12.85 14.56 3.60
C ASN A 70 -13.86 15.24 2.67
N GLN A 71 -14.09 14.66 1.49
CA GLN A 71 -15.13 15.10 0.58
C GLN A 71 -16.20 14.01 0.45
N TYR A 72 -17.45 14.40 0.71
CA TYR A 72 -18.61 13.54 0.53
C TYR A 72 -19.11 13.68 -0.90
N THR A 73 -19.18 12.57 -1.63
CA THR A 73 -19.71 12.55 -3.00
C THR A 73 -21.23 12.33 -2.95
N ARG A 74 -21.95 12.86 -3.94
CA ARG A 74 -23.42 12.80 -4.11
C ARG A 74 -24.05 11.39 -4.09
N ARG A 75 -23.24 10.31 -4.13
CA ARG A 75 -23.66 8.89 -4.14
C ARG A 75 -23.12 8.10 -2.93
N PHE A 76 -23.05 8.69 -1.73
CA PHE A 76 -22.60 8.04 -0.49
C PHE A 76 -21.16 7.49 -0.50
N ARG A 77 -20.31 7.95 -1.45
CA ARG A 77 -18.87 7.62 -1.46
C ARG A 77 -18.09 8.72 -0.77
N THR A 78 -17.14 8.36 0.09
CA THR A 78 -16.24 9.31 0.73
C THR A 78 -14.91 9.35 -0.02
N LEU A 79 -14.38 10.55 -0.20
CA LEU A 79 -13.11 10.82 -0.85
C LEU A 79 -12.20 11.47 0.18
N GLN A 80 -11.10 10.80 0.53
CA GLN A 80 -10.07 11.39 1.35
C GLN A 80 -9.05 12.01 0.41
N LYS A 81 -9.02 13.35 0.38
CA LYS A 81 -8.05 14.11 -0.39
C LYS A 81 -6.93 14.57 0.53
N ALA A 82 -5.70 14.24 0.21
CA ALA A 82 -4.52 14.84 0.80
C ALA A 82 -3.77 15.62 -0.26
N LYS A 83 -3.05 16.65 0.16
CA LYS A 83 -2.08 17.35 -0.67
C LYS A 83 -0.70 17.11 -0.11
N ILE A 84 0.19 16.55 -0.93
CA ILE A 84 1.54 16.20 -0.54
C ILE A 84 2.50 17.17 -1.18
N ALA A 85 3.35 17.77 -0.37
CA ALA A 85 4.31 18.77 -0.79
C ALA A 85 5.74 18.28 -0.59
N ASP A 86 6.57 18.52 -1.59
CA ASP A 86 8.03 18.43 -1.57
C ASP A 86 8.60 19.83 -1.89
N LYS A 87 9.92 20.01 -1.76
CA LYS A 87 10.70 21.17 -2.18
C LYS A 87 10.41 21.61 -3.62
N THR A 88 9.99 20.70 -4.50
CA THR A 88 9.77 20.99 -5.92
C THR A 88 8.34 21.34 -6.29
N GLY A 89 7.35 21.05 -5.45
CA GLY A 89 5.95 21.26 -5.77
C GLY A 89 4.99 20.49 -4.86
N ALA A 90 3.71 20.47 -5.23
CA ALA A 90 2.69 19.73 -4.51
C ALA A 90 1.76 18.95 -5.45
N ILE A 91 1.33 17.77 -5.00
CA ILE A 91 0.47 16.85 -5.74
C ILE A 91 -0.76 16.49 -4.92
N ASP A 92 -1.90 16.36 -5.60
CA ASP A 92 -3.13 15.87 -4.97
C ASP A 92 -3.13 14.34 -4.93
N VAL A 93 -3.60 13.81 -3.80
CA VAL A 93 -3.75 12.37 -3.58
C VAL A 93 -5.16 12.08 -3.12
N ILE A 94 -5.81 11.10 -3.75
CA ILE A 94 -7.18 10.72 -3.45
C ILE A 94 -7.27 9.26 -3.06
N TRP A 95 -7.85 8.96 -1.91
CA TRP A 95 -8.32 7.63 -1.55
C TRP A 95 -9.85 7.58 -1.55
N PHE A 96 -10.40 6.47 -2.03
CA PHE A 96 -11.84 6.23 -2.07
C PHE A 96 -12.26 5.33 -0.90
N ASN A 97 -13.26 5.77 -0.14
CA ASN A 97 -13.88 5.02 0.96
C ASN A 97 -12.90 4.57 2.06
N GLN A 98 -11.88 5.38 2.36
CA GLN A 98 -10.89 5.12 3.40
C GLN A 98 -10.90 6.23 4.48
N PRO A 99 -12.02 6.44 5.20
CA PRO A 99 -12.14 7.53 6.17
C PRO A 99 -11.20 7.40 7.37
N PHE A 100 -10.66 6.21 7.63
CA PHE A 100 -9.69 5.98 8.70
C PHE A 100 -8.38 6.74 8.49
N LEU A 101 -8.01 7.03 7.23
CA LEU A 101 -6.79 7.78 6.91
C LEU A 101 -6.76 9.17 7.54
N LEU A 102 -7.92 9.78 7.80
CA LEU A 102 -8.02 11.07 8.48
C LEU A 102 -7.61 11.02 9.95
N LYS A 103 -7.64 9.84 10.56
CA LYS A 103 -7.18 9.62 11.93
C LYS A 103 -5.71 9.20 11.97
N THR A 104 -5.26 8.52 10.92
CA THR A 104 -3.88 8.04 10.79
C THR A 104 -2.94 9.18 10.42
N PHE A 105 -3.31 9.99 9.43
CA PHE A 105 -2.50 11.08 8.91
C PHE A 105 -2.78 12.40 9.62
N LYS A 106 -1.72 13.18 9.79
CA LYS A 106 -1.77 14.56 10.28
C LYS A 106 -1.02 15.47 9.33
N THR A 107 -1.45 16.72 9.26
CA THR A 107 -0.71 17.76 8.55
C THR A 107 0.68 17.90 9.14
N GLY A 108 1.71 17.88 8.30
CA GLY A 108 3.12 17.92 8.67
C GLY A 108 3.80 16.56 8.64
N ASP A 109 3.05 15.45 8.68
CA ASP A 109 3.64 14.10 8.66
C ASP A 109 4.41 13.87 7.36
N SER A 110 5.60 13.27 7.50
CA SER A 110 6.38 12.81 6.35
C SER A 110 5.85 11.46 5.88
N ILE A 111 5.64 11.32 4.58
CA ILE A 111 5.00 10.16 3.97
C ILE A 111 5.67 9.82 2.63
N SER A 112 5.84 8.53 2.39
CA SER A 112 6.25 7.96 1.11
C SER A 112 5.00 7.43 0.40
N ILE A 113 4.75 7.88 -0.83
CA ILE A 113 3.56 7.50 -1.60
C ILE A 113 3.98 6.94 -2.95
N SER A 114 3.51 5.74 -3.28
CA SER A 114 3.78 5.08 -4.55
C SER A 114 2.50 4.86 -5.33
N GLY A 115 2.48 5.30 -6.59
CA GLY A 115 1.30 5.12 -7.41
C GLY A 115 1.47 5.63 -8.83
N LYS A 116 0.44 5.38 -9.64
CA LYS A 116 0.40 5.87 -11.01
C LYS A 116 0.00 7.34 -11.05
N VAL A 117 0.80 8.16 -11.70
CA VAL A 117 0.53 9.57 -11.96
C VAL A 117 -0.54 9.66 -13.03
N GLU A 118 -1.67 10.26 -12.67
CA GLU A 118 -2.73 10.63 -13.60
C GLU A 118 -2.81 12.15 -13.71
N ARG A 119 -3.31 12.65 -14.84
CA ARG A 119 -3.55 14.08 -15.02
C ARG A 119 -5.04 14.39 -14.87
N GLN A 120 -5.36 15.37 -14.04
CA GLN A 120 -6.72 15.88 -13.88
C GLN A 120 -6.78 17.36 -14.27
N VAL A 121 -7.30 17.63 -15.46
CA VAL A 121 -7.40 18.97 -16.08
C VAL A 121 -6.04 19.65 -16.21
N ASN A 122 -5.54 20.28 -15.15
CA ASN A 122 -4.25 20.98 -15.13
C ASN A 122 -3.25 20.41 -14.12
N ASP A 123 -3.69 19.62 -13.13
CA ASP A 123 -2.84 19.15 -12.05
C ASP A 123 -2.61 17.64 -12.14
N PHE A 124 -1.47 17.18 -11.63
CA PHE A 124 -1.22 15.76 -11.43
C PHE A 124 -1.92 15.25 -10.18
N ILE A 125 -2.34 13.98 -10.23
CA ILE A 125 -3.06 13.34 -9.16
C ILE A 125 -2.66 11.87 -9.03
N LEU A 126 -2.60 11.41 -7.78
CA LEU A 126 -2.48 9.99 -7.48
C LEU A 126 -3.82 9.46 -6.97
N LYS A 127 -4.36 8.44 -7.63
CA LYS A 127 -5.62 7.79 -7.23
C LYS A 127 -5.34 6.46 -6.54
N SER A 128 -5.84 6.34 -5.31
CA SER A 128 -5.62 5.20 -4.42
C SER A 128 -4.16 4.73 -4.39
N PRO A 129 -3.16 5.62 -4.26
CA PRO A 129 -1.79 5.17 -4.20
C PRO A 129 -1.53 4.44 -2.88
N ASP A 130 -0.44 3.71 -2.89
CA ASP A 130 0.11 3.10 -1.71
C ASP A 130 0.92 4.11 -0.92
N TYR A 131 0.94 3.94 0.40
CA TYR A 131 1.55 4.89 1.29
C TYR A 131 2.25 4.18 2.45
N GLU A 132 3.31 4.80 2.94
CA GLU A 132 4.03 4.42 4.16
C GLU A 132 4.45 5.69 4.90
N MET A 133 4.27 5.73 6.22
CA MET A 133 4.72 6.87 7.01
C MET A 133 6.22 6.80 7.23
N ASP A 134 6.88 7.95 7.17
CA ASP A 134 8.33 8.04 7.35
C ASP A 134 8.69 7.72 8.81
N GLY A 135 9.47 6.67 9.03
CA GLY A 135 9.79 6.12 10.36
C GLY A 135 9.57 4.62 10.50
N GLU A 136 8.80 4.02 9.59
CA GLU A 136 8.76 2.56 9.38
C GLU A 136 9.79 2.17 8.30
N GLU A 137 10.36 0.96 8.35
CA GLU A 137 11.13 0.45 7.22
C GLU A 137 10.23 0.46 5.98
N LEU A 138 10.69 1.06 4.88
CA LEU A 138 9.91 1.15 3.64
C LEU A 138 9.81 -0.25 2.99
N ILE A 139 8.67 -0.92 3.20
CA ILE A 139 8.43 -2.31 2.80
C ILE A 139 7.56 -2.37 1.53
N HIS A 140 6.75 -1.36 1.28
CA HIS A 140 5.73 -1.33 0.26
C HIS A 140 5.84 -0.14 -0.69
N THR A 141 6.86 0.72 -0.50
CA THR A 141 7.19 1.86 -1.37
C THR A 141 8.69 1.90 -1.69
N GLY A 142 9.08 2.54 -2.80
CA GLY A 142 10.50 2.78 -3.11
C GLY A 142 11.31 1.55 -3.56
N ARG A 143 10.67 0.41 -3.86
CA ARG A 143 11.33 -0.85 -4.25
C ARG A 143 10.45 -1.74 -5.13
N LEU A 144 11.00 -2.84 -5.61
CA LEU A 144 10.23 -3.95 -6.18
C LEU A 144 9.43 -4.67 -5.09
N VAL A 145 8.10 -4.57 -5.14
CA VAL A 145 7.20 -5.17 -4.16
C VAL A 145 6.63 -6.48 -4.70
N PRO A 146 6.87 -7.63 -4.05
CA PRO A 146 6.32 -8.91 -4.47
C PRO A 146 4.82 -8.98 -4.14
N ILE A 147 4.02 -9.45 -5.10
CA ILE A 147 2.60 -9.71 -4.92
C ILE A 147 2.36 -11.22 -4.95
N TYR A 148 1.88 -11.74 -3.83
CA TYR A 148 1.59 -13.15 -3.62
C TYR A 148 0.14 -13.48 -3.94
N PRO A 149 -0.19 -14.75 -4.26
CA PRO A 149 -1.57 -15.17 -4.40
C PRO A 149 -2.36 -14.90 -3.10
N GLU A 150 -3.43 -14.12 -3.21
CA GLU A 150 -4.18 -13.64 -2.05
C GLU A 150 -5.49 -14.38 -1.85
N THR A 151 -6.02 -14.37 -0.62
CA THR A 151 -7.36 -14.85 -0.32
C THR A 151 -8.00 -13.96 0.73
N ARG A 152 -9.31 -14.11 0.95
CA ARG A 152 -9.99 -13.32 1.97
C ARG A 152 -9.32 -13.53 3.33
N GLY A 153 -8.81 -12.44 3.90
CA GLY A 153 -8.12 -12.41 5.20
C GLY A 153 -6.59 -12.59 5.12
N VAL A 154 -6.01 -12.86 3.95
CA VAL A 154 -4.55 -12.94 3.74
C VAL A 154 -4.22 -12.14 2.49
N SER A 155 -3.47 -11.05 2.67
CA SER A 155 -3.03 -10.17 1.59
C SER A 155 -1.52 -9.97 1.68
N SER A 156 -0.89 -9.76 0.53
CA SER A 156 0.53 -9.39 0.39
C SER A 156 0.83 -8.07 1.09
N ARG A 157 -0.20 -7.25 1.30
CA ARG A 157 -0.13 -5.99 2.04
C ARG A 157 -0.99 -6.06 3.29
N LYS A 158 -0.35 -5.86 4.44
CA LYS A 158 -1.07 -5.74 5.71
C LYS A 158 -1.43 -4.26 5.91
N LYS A 159 -2.68 -3.92 5.63
CA LYS A 159 -3.26 -2.60 5.93
C LYS A 159 -3.59 -2.44 7.42
#